data_AF-A0A3M9YKT1-F1
#
_entry.id   AF-A0A3M9YKT1-F1
#
_cell.length_a   1.000
_cell.length_b   1.000
_cell.length_c   1.000
_cell.angle_alpha   90.00
_cell.angle_beta   90.00
_cell.angle_gamma   90.00
#
_symmetry.space_group_name_H-M   'P 1'
#
loop_
_entity.id
_entity.type
_entity.pdbx_description
1 polymer ?
#
loop_
_entity_poly.entity_id
_entity_poly.type
_entity_poly.pdbx_seq_one_letter_code
_entity_poly.pdbx_strand_id
1 'polypeptide(L)'
;MTDQYLQEQHAYHIARRVQRERELAQASLNSNHQSSWVMIRDNGNIIPLDNERIRHRTNKISLELSVPKALQQGRTPFSHKSADGTAYITTRRVIYIPSKPTEEFKSFQAWILDCQDSHVGSPLFGAWYWSSIVRPSPGGGVPPDLPRLELKLSFREGGHTEFGQKFEELKERMEHVRRLQQETGQTINIPDEPLPAYEARTEGTTGAPNLSAPLPASLPRSASSASQNQRPNEPPPGYDEAQAQQIGMRLESHIRDGADRS
;
A
#
# COMPACT_ATOMS: atom_id res chain seq x y z
N MET A 1 38.85 -8.58 -18.42
CA MET A 1 39.04 -8.12 -17.03
C MET A 1 37.74 -7.61 -16.39
N THR A 2 36.75 -7.15 -17.17
CA THR A 2 35.47 -6.60 -16.67
C THR A 2 34.49 -7.65 -16.14
N ASP A 3 34.46 -8.85 -16.73
CA ASP A 3 33.56 -9.95 -16.32
C ASP A 3 33.85 -10.49 -14.90
N GLN A 4 35.13 -10.62 -14.56
CA GLN A 4 35.56 -11.13 -13.27
C GLN A 4 35.15 -10.18 -12.12
N TYR A 5 35.19 -8.87 -12.36
CA TYR A 5 34.76 -7.86 -11.40
C TYR A 5 33.25 -7.89 -11.16
N LEU A 6 32.44 -8.07 -12.21
CA LEU A 6 30.98 -8.23 -12.10
C LEU A 6 30.62 -9.49 -11.33
N GLN A 7 31.35 -10.59 -11.55
CA GLN A 7 31.14 -11.85 -10.85
C GLN A 7 31.52 -11.75 -9.36
N GLU A 8 32.61 -11.06 -9.03
CA GLU A 8 33.00 -10.78 -7.64
C GLU A 8 31.98 -9.88 -6.92
N GLN A 9 31.46 -8.84 -7.57
CA GLN A 9 30.40 -8.00 -7.00
C GLN A 9 29.13 -8.82 -6.73
N HIS A 10 28.74 -9.69 -7.65
CA HIS A 10 27.58 -10.56 -7.49
C HIS A 10 27.78 -11.57 -6.34
N ALA A 11 28.96 -12.19 -6.26
CA ALA A 11 29.32 -13.09 -5.18
C ALA A 11 29.34 -12.39 -3.81
N TYR A 12 29.84 -11.15 -3.75
CA TYR A 12 29.86 -10.35 -2.53
C TYR A 12 28.45 -9.99 -2.04
N HIS A 13 27.55 -9.61 -2.96
CA HIS A 13 26.16 -9.33 -2.62
C HIS A 13 25.41 -10.58 -2.12
N ILE A 14 25.67 -11.75 -2.72
CA ILE A 14 25.12 -13.03 -2.25
C ILE A 14 25.68 -13.38 -0.88
N ALA A 15 26.99 -13.31 -0.70
CA ALA A 15 27.63 -13.64 0.59
C ALA A 15 27.10 -12.76 1.72
N ARG A 16 26.91 -11.45 1.48
CA ARG A 16 26.37 -10.52 2.48
C ARG A 16 24.90 -10.82 2.82
N ARG A 17 24.09 -11.26 1.84
CA ARG A 17 22.71 -11.72 2.08
C ARG A 17 22.70 -12.99 2.92
N VAL A 18 23.51 -13.99 2.55
CA VAL A 18 23.61 -15.27 3.27
C VAL A 18 24.15 -15.08 4.68
N GLN A 19 25.14 -14.20 4.88
CA GLN A 19 25.68 -13.87 6.19
C GLN A 19 24.60 -13.23 7.08
N ARG A 20 23.85 -12.26 6.53
CA ARG A 20 22.74 -11.61 7.23
C ARG A 20 21.62 -12.61 7.55
N GLU A 21 21.26 -13.49 6.63
CA GLU A 21 20.28 -14.56 6.87
C GLU A 21 20.76 -15.53 7.96
N ARG A 22 22.05 -15.84 8.01
CA ARG A 22 22.64 -16.65 9.09
C ARG A 22 22.64 -15.93 10.43
N GLU A 23 22.96 -14.65 10.46
CA GLU A 23 22.90 -13.83 11.68
C GLU A 23 21.46 -13.70 12.19
N LEU A 24 20.49 -13.50 11.29
CA LEU A 24 19.06 -13.50 11.61
C LEU A 24 18.58 -14.87 12.09
N ALA A 25 19.02 -15.96 11.47
CA ALA A 25 18.71 -17.33 11.90
C ALA A 25 19.33 -17.64 13.28
N GLN A 26 20.56 -17.20 13.55
CA GLN A 26 21.21 -17.35 14.85
C GLN A 26 20.56 -16.48 15.94
N ALA A 27 20.15 -15.25 15.62
CA ALA A 27 19.37 -14.41 16.53
C ALA A 27 17.97 -15.01 16.81
N SER A 28 17.37 -15.63 15.79
CA SER A 28 16.09 -16.35 15.90
C SER A 28 16.21 -17.62 16.76
N LEU A 29 17.35 -18.32 16.74
CA LEU A 29 17.62 -19.50 17.57
C LEU A 29 17.81 -19.17 19.06
N ASN A 30 18.31 -17.98 19.38
CA ASN A 30 18.62 -17.57 20.76
C ASN A 30 17.43 -16.95 21.50
N SER A 31 16.30 -16.70 20.84
CA SER A 31 15.12 -16.11 21.45
C SER A 31 13.94 -17.08 21.34
N ASN A 32 13.17 -17.20 22.42
CA ASN A 32 12.01 -18.08 22.50
C ASN A 32 10.85 -17.49 21.65
N HIS A 33 10.97 -17.62 20.32
CA HIS A 33 10.39 -16.73 19.31
C HIS A 33 9.11 -17.27 18.62
N GLN A 34 8.28 -18.08 19.28
CA GLN A 34 6.98 -18.44 18.69
C GLN A 34 6.00 -17.25 18.65
N SER A 35 6.22 -16.23 19.50
CA SER A 35 5.23 -15.15 19.76
C SER A 35 5.70 -13.73 19.37
N SER A 36 6.86 -13.58 18.74
CA SER A 36 7.39 -12.28 18.29
C SER A 36 7.74 -12.38 16.81
N TRP A 37 7.29 -11.43 15.99
CA TRP A 37 7.58 -11.42 14.54
C TRP A 37 8.12 -10.07 14.08
N VAL A 38 8.22 -9.14 15.02
CA VAL A 38 8.67 -7.77 14.82
C VAL A 38 9.89 -7.59 15.69
N MET A 39 11.02 -7.29 15.07
CA MET A 39 12.20 -6.88 15.82
C MET A 39 11.90 -5.51 16.45
N ILE A 40 11.95 -5.45 17.78
CA ILE A 40 11.76 -4.22 18.55
C ILE A 40 13.12 -3.85 19.14
N ARG A 41 13.49 -2.56 19.06
CA ARG A 41 14.68 -2.03 19.75
C ARG A 41 14.46 -2.02 21.27
N ASP A 42 15.55 -1.90 22.03
CA ASP A 42 15.48 -1.76 23.50
C ASP A 42 14.61 -0.58 23.97
N ASN A 43 14.44 0.43 23.11
CA ASN A 43 13.59 1.59 23.35
C ASN A 43 12.11 1.40 22.96
N GLY A 44 11.69 0.19 22.61
CA GLY A 44 10.30 -0.14 22.26
C GLY A 44 9.88 0.23 20.82
N ASN A 45 10.77 0.77 19.98
CA ASN A 45 10.45 1.09 18.60
C ASN A 45 10.65 -0.11 17.67
N ILE A 46 9.78 -0.23 16.65
CA ILE A 46 9.90 -1.27 15.63
C ILE A 46 11.14 -1.05 14.75
N ILE A 47 11.78 -2.15 14.35
CA ILE A 47 12.85 -2.19 13.35
C ILE A 47 12.19 -2.61 12.03
N PRO A 48 12.07 -1.70 11.04
CA PRO A 48 11.52 -2.05 9.73
C PRO A 48 12.41 -3.07 9.02
N LEU A 49 11.79 -3.91 8.19
CA LEU A 49 12.47 -4.77 7.23
C LEU A 49 13.21 -3.93 6.17
N ASP A 50 14.08 -4.57 5.40
CA ASP A 50 14.88 -3.88 4.37
C ASP A 50 13.99 -3.20 3.33
N ASN A 51 14.08 -1.89 3.15
CA ASN A 51 13.17 -1.05 2.35
C ASN A 51 11.70 -0.98 2.84
N GLU A 52 11.43 -1.29 4.10
CA GLU A 52 10.13 -1.03 4.73
C GLU A 52 10.13 0.36 5.38
N ARG A 53 9.06 1.14 5.16
CA ARG A 53 8.89 2.46 5.76
C ARG A 53 7.59 2.54 6.54
N ILE A 54 7.60 3.22 7.68
CA ILE A 54 6.39 3.47 8.48
C ILE A 54 5.59 4.58 7.78
N ARG A 55 4.32 4.31 7.46
CA ARG A 55 3.40 5.24 6.81
C ARG A 55 2.43 5.89 7.79
N HIS A 56 2.05 5.15 8.82
CA HIS A 56 1.12 5.61 9.83
C HIS A 56 1.38 4.93 11.16
N ARG A 57 1.10 5.63 12.26
CA ARG A 57 1.25 5.15 13.64
C ARG A 57 0.12 5.73 14.48
N THR A 58 -0.56 4.86 15.23
CA THR A 58 -1.62 5.26 16.15
C THR A 58 -1.48 4.51 17.47
N ASN A 59 -1.51 5.26 18.57
CA ASN A 59 -1.38 4.71 19.93
C ASN A 59 -2.77 4.51 20.56
N LYS A 60 -2.82 3.92 21.75
CA LYS A 60 -4.05 3.69 22.53
C LYS A 60 -5.08 2.83 21.79
N ILE A 61 -4.56 1.82 21.10
CA ILE A 61 -5.33 0.86 20.33
C ILE A 61 -5.44 -0.45 21.12
N SER A 62 -6.65 -0.97 21.26
CA SER A 62 -6.84 -2.36 21.70
C SER A 62 -6.89 -3.29 20.51
N LEU A 63 -6.28 -4.47 20.64
CA LEU A 63 -6.31 -5.51 19.62
C LEU A 63 -7.11 -6.72 20.13
N GLU A 64 -7.94 -7.28 19.25
CA GLU A 64 -8.54 -8.59 19.41
C GLU A 64 -8.28 -9.41 18.14
N LEU A 65 -7.75 -10.61 18.33
CA LEU A 65 -7.56 -11.62 17.30
C LEU A 65 -8.43 -12.83 17.68
N SER A 66 -9.23 -13.33 16.75
CA SER A 66 -10.13 -14.46 17.00
C SER A 66 -10.43 -15.26 15.75
N VAL A 67 -10.99 -16.46 15.93
CA VAL A 67 -11.51 -17.26 14.82
C VAL A 67 -12.85 -16.68 14.35
N PRO A 68 -13.03 -16.38 13.05
CA PRO A 68 -14.30 -15.91 12.51
C PRO A 68 -15.44 -16.88 12.87
N LYS A 69 -16.63 -16.38 13.23
CA LYS A 69 -17.75 -17.20 13.72
C LYS A 69 -18.08 -18.39 12.81
N ALA A 70 -18.05 -18.20 11.50
CA ALA A 70 -18.31 -19.25 10.51
C ALA A 70 -17.31 -20.42 10.54
N LEU A 71 -16.14 -20.22 11.15
CA LEU A 71 -15.03 -21.17 11.20
C LEU A 71 -14.80 -21.78 12.60
N GLN A 72 -15.63 -21.44 13.59
CA GLN A 72 -15.44 -21.89 14.98
C GLN A 72 -15.83 -23.35 15.21
N GLN A 73 -16.75 -23.91 14.40
CA GLN A 73 -17.21 -25.28 14.59
C GLN A 73 -16.13 -26.29 14.21
N GLY A 74 -15.78 -27.17 15.16
CA GLY A 74 -14.86 -28.29 14.94
C GLY A 74 -13.39 -27.89 14.77
N ARG A 75 -12.99 -26.68 15.18
CA ARG A 75 -11.61 -26.19 15.08
C ARG A 75 -11.04 -25.76 16.41
N THR A 76 -9.71 -25.66 16.45
CA THR A 76 -8.98 -25.25 17.64
C THR A 76 -9.40 -23.83 18.07
N PRO A 77 -9.86 -23.63 19.31
CA PRO A 77 -10.12 -22.29 19.82
C PRO A 77 -8.84 -21.46 19.80
N PHE A 78 -8.92 -20.27 19.22
CA PHE A 78 -7.79 -19.36 19.14
C PHE A 78 -8.27 -17.94 19.37
N SER A 79 -7.68 -17.25 20.35
CA SER A 79 -7.90 -15.83 20.56
C SER A 79 -6.75 -15.19 21.32
N HIS A 80 -6.38 -13.99 20.89
CA HIS A 80 -5.49 -13.11 21.64
C HIS A 80 -6.14 -11.74 21.81
N LYS A 81 -5.92 -11.14 22.98
CA LYS A 81 -6.43 -9.80 23.29
C LYS A 81 -5.32 -8.97 23.90
N SER A 82 -5.25 -7.72 23.49
CA SER A 82 -4.40 -6.72 24.12
C SER A 82 -5.22 -5.47 24.35
N ALA A 83 -5.24 -5.01 25.61
CA ALA A 83 -6.05 -3.87 25.97
C ALA A 83 -5.48 -2.58 25.36
N ASP A 84 -4.17 -2.42 25.35
CA ASP A 84 -3.53 -1.17 24.98
C ASP A 84 -2.22 -1.40 24.24
N GLY A 85 -1.95 -0.60 23.23
CA GLY A 85 -0.79 -0.74 22.37
C GLY A 85 -0.76 0.28 21.25
N THR A 86 0.20 0.09 20.36
CA THR A 86 0.42 0.91 19.17
C THR A 86 0.24 0.09 17.91
N ALA A 87 -0.60 0.57 17.00
CA ALA A 87 -0.76 0.04 15.66
C ALA A 87 0.08 0.85 14.67
N TYR A 88 0.68 0.16 13.70
CA TYR A 88 1.47 0.75 12.62
C TYR A 88 0.97 0.24 11.29
N ILE A 89 0.96 1.11 10.29
CA ILE A 89 0.90 0.74 8.87
C ILE A 89 2.26 1.06 8.29
N THR A 90 2.93 0.06 7.76
CA THR A 90 4.18 0.21 6.99
C THR A 90 3.91 -0.01 5.52
N THR A 91 4.87 0.23 4.64
CA THR A 91 4.76 -0.07 3.20
C THR A 91 4.54 -1.56 2.86
N ARG A 92 4.50 -2.47 3.84
CA ARG A 92 4.32 -3.91 3.63
C ARG A 92 3.37 -4.58 4.59
N ARG A 93 3.22 -4.07 5.82
CA ARG A 93 2.57 -4.77 6.92
C ARG A 93 1.67 -3.86 7.75
N VAL A 94 0.66 -4.47 8.34
CA VAL A 94 0.02 -3.96 9.57
C VAL A 94 0.75 -4.59 10.74
N ILE A 95 1.14 -3.79 11.72
CA ILE A 95 1.86 -4.24 12.91
C ILE A 95 1.13 -3.73 14.15
N TYR A 96 1.09 -4.54 15.20
CA TYR A 96 0.63 -4.14 16.52
C TYR A 96 1.63 -4.52 17.60
N ILE A 97 1.98 -3.54 18.44
CA ILE A 97 2.86 -3.71 19.59
C ILE A 97 2.07 -3.39 20.87
N PRO A 98 1.80 -4.39 21.73
CA PRO A 98 1.20 -4.17 23.05
C PRO A 98 2.03 -3.20 23.89
N SER A 99 1.37 -2.31 24.64
CA SER A 99 2.02 -1.48 25.67
C SER A 99 2.57 -2.33 26.83
N LYS A 100 1.95 -3.50 27.06
CA LYS A 100 2.36 -4.49 28.07
C LYS A 100 2.45 -5.87 27.40
N PRO A 101 3.57 -6.21 26.74
CA PRO A 101 3.79 -7.52 26.13
C PRO A 101 3.69 -8.64 27.18
N THR A 102 3.05 -9.76 26.84
CA THR A 102 3.00 -10.96 27.67
C THR A 102 3.82 -12.08 27.04
N GLU A 103 4.06 -13.17 27.76
CA GLU A 103 4.75 -14.34 27.17
C GLU A 103 3.97 -14.93 25.99
N GLU A 104 2.63 -14.93 26.09
CA GLU A 104 1.72 -15.45 25.06
C GLU A 104 1.57 -14.49 23.87
N PHE A 105 1.66 -13.17 24.09
CA PHE A 105 1.42 -12.18 23.05
C PHE A 105 2.38 -10.99 23.16
N LYS A 106 3.45 -11.03 22.36
CA LYS A 106 4.49 -9.98 22.36
C LYS A 106 4.32 -8.97 21.24
N SER A 107 3.84 -9.40 20.08
CA SER A 107 3.62 -8.55 18.91
C SER A 107 2.71 -9.27 17.92
N PHE A 108 2.00 -8.51 17.10
CA PHE A 108 1.28 -9.05 15.95
C PHE A 108 1.76 -8.37 14.66
N GLN A 109 1.74 -9.12 13.57
CA GLN A 109 1.90 -8.58 12.23
C GLN A 109 1.02 -9.34 11.22
N ALA A 110 0.67 -8.64 10.14
CA ALA A 110 0.11 -9.23 8.94
C ALA A 110 0.61 -8.49 7.71
N TRP A 111 0.84 -9.19 6.60
CA TRP A 111 1.08 -8.56 5.32
C TRP A 111 -0.17 -7.83 4.85
N ILE A 112 -0.02 -6.64 4.26
CA ILE A 112 -1.16 -5.84 3.77
C ILE A 112 -2.02 -6.67 2.79
N LEU A 113 -1.37 -7.46 1.93
CA LEU A 113 -2.04 -8.30 0.93
C LEU A 113 -2.66 -9.60 1.48
N ASP A 114 -2.43 -9.93 2.76
CA ASP A 114 -3.10 -11.06 3.43
C ASP A 114 -4.36 -10.61 4.20
N CYS A 115 -4.57 -9.31 4.35
CA CYS A 115 -5.73 -8.69 4.96
C CYS A 115 -6.87 -8.52 3.92
N GLN A 116 -8.03 -9.09 4.20
CA GLN A 116 -9.24 -9.08 3.38
C GLN A 116 -10.40 -8.43 4.14
N ASP A 117 -11.43 -8.01 3.40
CA ASP A 117 -12.69 -7.49 3.95
C ASP A 117 -12.51 -6.42 5.06
N SER A 118 -11.52 -5.54 4.84
CA SER A 118 -11.19 -4.46 5.75
C SER A 118 -12.29 -3.41 5.78
N HIS A 119 -12.67 -2.97 6.97
CA HIS A 119 -13.69 -1.93 7.14
C HIS A 119 -13.53 -1.21 8.48
N VAL A 120 -14.06 0.01 8.54
CA VAL A 120 -14.24 0.76 9.78
C VAL A 120 -15.70 0.65 10.21
N GLY A 121 -15.94 0.38 11.49
CA GLY A 121 -17.27 0.27 12.06
C GLY A 121 -17.35 0.74 13.50
N SER A 122 -18.55 0.80 14.04
CA SER A 122 -18.81 1.14 15.44
C SER A 122 -19.80 0.14 16.05
N PRO A 123 -19.60 -0.28 17.31
CA PRO A 123 -20.66 -0.95 18.07
C PRO A 123 -21.78 0.04 18.43
N LEU A 124 -22.94 -0.46 18.87
CA LEU A 124 -24.03 0.39 19.41
C LEU A 124 -23.54 1.31 20.53
N PHE A 125 -22.65 0.78 21.37
CA PHE A 125 -21.98 1.51 22.42
C PHE A 125 -20.51 1.10 22.45
N GLY A 126 -19.61 2.06 22.39
CA GLY A 126 -18.17 1.82 22.50
C GLY A 126 -17.33 2.53 21.45
N ALA A 127 -16.05 2.15 21.41
CA ALA A 127 -15.07 2.72 20.50
C ALA A 127 -15.30 2.24 19.06
N TRP A 128 -15.05 3.12 18.10
CA TRP A 128 -14.89 2.76 16.70
C TRP A 128 -13.75 1.74 16.54
N TYR A 129 -13.88 0.89 15.53
CA TYR A 129 -12.88 -0.13 15.22
C TYR A 129 -12.61 -0.20 13.73
N TRP A 130 -11.41 -0.67 13.40
CA TRP A 130 -11.07 -1.21 12.09
C TRP A 130 -10.97 -2.72 12.24
N SER A 131 -11.61 -3.48 11.34
CA SER A 131 -11.58 -4.94 11.32
C SER A 131 -11.13 -5.45 9.96
N SER A 132 -10.44 -6.59 9.93
CA SER A 132 -10.05 -7.28 8.70
C SER A 132 -9.91 -8.79 8.92
N ILE A 133 -10.19 -9.56 7.87
CA ILE A 133 -9.95 -11.00 7.82
C ILE A 133 -8.52 -11.25 7.35
N VAL A 134 -7.68 -11.81 8.21
CA VAL A 134 -6.26 -12.03 7.96
C VAL A 134 -6.01 -13.48 7.60
N ARG A 135 -5.26 -13.72 6.52
CA ARG A 135 -4.67 -15.05 6.25
C ARG A 135 -3.40 -15.22 7.12
N PRO A 136 -3.32 -16.24 7.98
CA PRO A 136 -2.14 -16.50 8.78
C PRO A 136 -0.93 -16.85 7.90
N SER A 137 0.25 -16.32 8.27
CA SER A 137 1.51 -16.73 7.64
C SER A 137 2.07 -17.99 8.34
N PRO A 138 2.72 -18.91 7.60
CA PRO A 138 3.39 -20.06 8.19
C PRO A 138 4.38 -19.65 9.30
N GLY A 139 4.39 -20.41 10.39
CA GLY A 139 5.22 -20.13 11.56
C GLY A 139 4.61 -19.13 12.55
N GLY A 140 3.61 -18.32 12.17
CA GLY A 140 3.07 -17.18 12.92
C GLY A 140 2.37 -17.44 14.26
N GLY A 141 2.55 -18.62 14.88
CA GLY A 141 1.90 -18.99 16.15
C GLY A 141 0.41 -19.34 16.01
N VAL A 142 -0.11 -19.40 14.79
CA VAL A 142 -1.52 -19.76 14.51
C VAL A 142 -1.61 -21.26 14.19
N PRO A 143 -2.56 -22.01 14.79
CA PRO A 143 -2.82 -23.40 14.45
C PRO A 143 -3.05 -23.62 12.94
N PRO A 144 -2.49 -24.69 12.35
CA PRO A 144 -2.53 -24.92 10.90
C PRO A 144 -3.94 -25.25 10.36
N ASP A 145 -4.87 -25.65 11.23
CA ASP A 145 -6.29 -25.88 10.90
C ASP A 145 -7.08 -24.58 10.75
N LEU A 146 -6.49 -23.42 11.05
CA LEU A 146 -7.12 -22.10 10.96
C LEU A 146 -6.65 -21.35 9.70
N PRO A 147 -7.45 -21.30 8.62
CA PRO A 147 -7.06 -20.65 7.37
C PRO A 147 -7.22 -19.13 7.41
N ARG A 148 -8.00 -18.60 8.36
CA ARG A 148 -8.38 -17.18 8.46
C ARG A 148 -8.62 -16.80 9.90
N LEU A 149 -8.23 -15.58 10.26
CA LEU A 149 -8.47 -14.95 11.56
C LEU A 149 -9.18 -13.62 11.37
N GLU A 150 -9.98 -13.23 12.34
CA GLU A 150 -10.54 -11.88 12.44
C GLU A 150 -9.63 -11.03 13.31
N LEU A 151 -9.07 -9.97 12.73
CA LEU A 151 -8.30 -8.95 13.43
C LEU A 151 -9.17 -7.72 13.64
N LYS A 152 -9.32 -7.29 14.88
CA LYS A 152 -10.05 -6.06 15.23
C LYS A 152 -9.15 -5.13 16.05
N LEU A 153 -9.02 -3.90 15.57
CA LEU A 153 -8.33 -2.80 16.24
C LEU A 153 -9.35 -1.76 16.69
N SER A 154 -9.48 -1.48 17.98
CA SER A 154 -10.42 -0.47 18.49
C SER A 154 -9.71 0.80 18.95
N PHE A 155 -10.26 1.94 18.54
CA PHE A 155 -9.64 3.27 18.62
C PHE A 155 -10.26 4.08 19.76
N ARG A 156 -9.51 4.25 20.84
CA ARG A 156 -10.01 4.95 22.04
C ARG A 156 -10.03 6.47 21.91
N GLU A 157 -9.18 7.03 21.05
CA GLU A 157 -8.97 8.48 20.90
C GLU A 157 -9.21 8.97 19.47
N GLY A 158 -10.04 8.26 18.69
CA GLY A 158 -10.21 8.54 17.26
C GLY A 158 -9.03 8.02 16.41
N GLY A 159 -8.88 8.54 15.19
CA GLY A 159 -7.84 8.08 14.25
C GLY A 159 -8.25 6.87 13.39
N HIS A 160 -9.47 6.35 13.57
CA HIS A 160 -9.97 5.18 12.83
C HIS A 160 -10.12 5.43 11.33
N THR A 161 -10.52 6.65 10.96
CA THR A 161 -10.78 7.01 9.56
C THR A 161 -9.47 7.15 8.82
N GLU A 162 -8.50 7.84 9.41
CA GLU A 162 -7.16 8.02 8.87
C GLU A 162 -6.44 6.68 8.76
N PHE A 163 -6.56 5.82 9.77
CA PHE A 163 -6.00 4.47 9.74
C PHE A 163 -6.60 3.65 8.59
N GLY A 164 -7.94 3.63 8.48
CA GLY A 164 -8.64 2.91 7.41
C GLY A 164 -8.24 3.42 6.02
N GLN A 165 -8.24 4.73 5.81
CA GLN A 165 -7.82 5.34 4.53
C GLN A 165 -6.38 5.00 4.17
N LYS A 166 -5.45 5.12 5.13
CA LYS A 166 -4.03 4.79 4.91
C LYS A 166 -3.82 3.31 4.60
N PHE A 167 -4.63 2.44 5.19
CA PHE A 167 -4.61 1.01 4.90
C PHE A 167 -5.09 0.72 3.47
N GLU A 168 -6.26 1.25 3.08
CA GLU A 168 -6.82 1.01 1.75
C GLU A 168 -5.94 1.60 0.64
N GLU A 169 -5.48 2.85 0.78
CA GLU A 169 -4.54 3.50 -0.16
C GLU A 169 -3.32 2.61 -0.42
N LEU A 170 -2.74 2.05 0.65
CA LEU A 170 -1.58 1.19 0.52
C LEU A 170 -1.91 -0.17 -0.09
N LYS A 171 -3.05 -0.76 0.28
CA LYS A 171 -3.48 -2.06 -0.24
C LYS A 171 -3.74 -1.99 -1.74
N GLU A 172 -4.52 -1.02 -2.21
CA GLU A 172 -4.79 -0.78 -3.63
C GLU A 172 -3.49 -0.64 -4.42
N ARG A 173 -2.56 0.14 -3.88
CA ARG A 173 -1.25 0.33 -4.49
C ARG A 173 -0.44 -0.96 -4.56
N MET A 174 -0.40 -1.77 -3.50
CA MET A 174 0.31 -3.05 -3.52
C MET A 174 -0.33 -4.07 -4.47
N GLU A 175 -1.66 -4.07 -4.59
CA GLU A 175 -2.38 -4.89 -5.56
C GLU A 175 -2.09 -4.45 -6.99
N HIS A 176 -2.01 -3.14 -7.24
CA HIS A 176 -1.60 -2.59 -8.54
C HIS A 176 -0.17 -3.00 -8.90
N VAL A 177 0.79 -2.87 -7.96
CA VAL A 177 2.17 -3.36 -8.14
C VAL A 177 2.16 -4.84 -8.52
N ARG A 178 1.44 -5.68 -7.75
CA ARG A 178 1.38 -7.12 -7.98
C ARG A 178 0.81 -7.44 -9.36
N ARG A 179 -0.24 -6.72 -9.78
CA ARG A 179 -0.85 -6.91 -11.10
C ARG A 179 0.13 -6.59 -12.23
N LEU A 180 0.79 -5.44 -12.17
CA LEU A 180 1.78 -5.07 -13.18
C LEU A 180 2.96 -6.04 -13.22
N GLN A 181 3.41 -6.54 -12.08
CA GLN A 181 4.47 -7.57 -12.02
C GLN A 181 4.02 -8.88 -12.69
N GLN A 182 2.76 -9.28 -12.52
CA GLN A 182 2.19 -10.46 -13.18
C GLN A 182 2.05 -10.27 -14.69
N GLU A 183 1.67 -9.07 -15.13
CA GLU A 183 1.49 -8.75 -16.56
C GLU A 183 2.83 -8.57 -17.29
N THR A 184 3.82 -7.93 -16.64
CA THR A 184 5.10 -7.55 -17.27
C THR A 184 6.25 -8.51 -16.97
N GLY A 185 6.13 -9.36 -15.96
CA GLY A 185 7.22 -10.21 -15.47
C GLY A 185 8.39 -9.46 -14.83
N GLN A 186 8.35 -8.12 -14.75
CA GLN A 186 9.39 -7.31 -14.14
C GLN A 186 9.04 -6.94 -12.70
N THR A 187 10.05 -6.91 -11.82
CA THR A 187 9.87 -6.40 -10.45
C THR A 187 9.80 -4.87 -10.47
N ILE A 188 8.60 -4.33 -10.32
CA ILE A 188 8.36 -2.87 -10.28
C ILE A 188 8.48 -2.38 -8.84
N ASN A 189 9.37 -1.40 -8.61
CA ASN A 189 9.46 -0.64 -7.37
C ASN A 189 8.72 0.69 -7.57
N ILE A 190 7.47 0.80 -7.07
CA ILE A 190 6.72 2.05 -7.18
C ILE A 190 7.22 3.03 -6.10
N PRO A 191 7.59 4.29 -6.46
CA PRO A 191 8.05 5.32 -5.52
C PRO A 191 7.01 5.70 -4.48
N ASP A 192 7.38 5.79 -3.20
CA ASP A 192 6.48 5.94 -2.04
C ASP A 192 5.56 7.19 -2.04
N GLU A 193 5.77 8.15 -2.92
CA GLU A 193 4.97 9.37 -2.97
C GLU A 193 3.69 9.17 -3.79
N PRO A 194 2.55 9.75 -3.38
CA PRO A 194 1.40 9.84 -4.28
C PRO A 194 1.83 10.61 -5.54
N LEU A 195 1.40 10.15 -6.71
CA LEU A 195 1.58 10.93 -7.93
C LEU A 195 0.88 12.27 -7.72
N PRO A 196 1.52 13.41 -8.05
CA PRO A 196 0.90 14.71 -7.88
C PRO A 196 -0.45 14.70 -8.59
N ALA A 197 -1.49 15.18 -7.88
CA ALA A 197 -2.79 15.34 -8.49
C ALA A 197 -2.62 16.23 -9.72
N TYR A 198 -3.12 15.75 -10.87
CA TYR A 198 -3.10 16.56 -12.08
C TYR A 198 -4.00 17.77 -11.83
N GLU A 199 -3.38 18.94 -11.60
CA GLU A 199 -4.10 20.20 -11.57
C GLU A 199 -4.55 20.50 -13.00
N ALA A 200 -5.81 20.17 -13.29
CA ALA A 200 -6.45 20.68 -14.49
C ALA A 200 -6.47 22.20 -14.38
N ARG A 201 -5.76 22.89 -15.27
CA ARG A 201 -5.78 24.35 -15.36
C ARG A 201 -7.22 24.79 -15.57
N THR A 202 -7.83 25.39 -14.54
CA THR A 202 -9.21 25.86 -14.58
C THR A 202 -9.37 26.92 -15.67
N GLU A 203 -10.11 26.57 -16.71
CA GLU A 203 -10.64 27.50 -17.70
C GLU A 203 -11.87 28.22 -17.11
N GLY A 204 -11.69 29.51 -16.80
CA GLY A 204 -12.72 30.54 -16.83
C GLY A 204 -13.89 30.47 -15.83
N THR A 205 -13.80 31.26 -14.74
CA THR A 205 -14.87 32.22 -14.44
C THR A 205 -14.33 33.40 -13.63
N THR A 206 -14.89 34.55 -13.94
CA THR A 206 -14.61 35.91 -13.50
C THR A 206 -14.33 36.13 -12.00
N GLY A 207 -13.36 36.99 -11.71
CA GLY A 207 -13.24 37.70 -10.43
C GLY A 207 -11.90 37.47 -9.74
N ALA A 208 -11.06 38.50 -9.69
CA ALA A 208 -9.73 38.51 -9.08
C ALA A 208 -9.69 37.97 -7.63
N PRO A 209 -8.50 37.58 -7.16
CA PRO A 209 -8.04 38.15 -5.90
C PRO A 209 -6.70 38.86 -6.07
N ASN A 210 -6.68 40.07 -5.54
CA ASN A 210 -5.49 40.84 -5.24
C ASN A 210 -4.46 39.96 -4.52
N LEU A 211 -3.32 39.71 -5.16
CA LEU A 211 -2.06 39.64 -4.43
C LEU A 211 -1.58 41.07 -4.25
N SER A 212 -1.91 41.64 -3.10
CA SER A 212 -1.27 42.83 -2.57
C SER A 212 0.23 42.53 -2.39
N ALA A 213 1.03 42.91 -3.38
CA ALA A 213 2.43 43.29 -3.18
C ALA A 213 2.56 44.73 -3.72
N PRO A 214 3.14 45.67 -2.95
CA PRO A 214 3.01 47.10 -3.23
C PRO A 214 3.84 47.49 -4.46
N LEU A 215 3.24 48.29 -5.35
CA LEU A 215 3.96 49.12 -6.30
C LEU A 215 4.06 50.54 -5.73
N PRO A 216 5.19 51.26 -5.88
CA PRO A 216 5.12 52.68 -6.05
C PRO A 216 4.86 53.01 -7.53
N ALA A 217 3.77 53.75 -7.71
CA ALA A 217 3.57 54.87 -8.64
C ALA A 217 3.66 54.69 -10.17
N SER A 218 2.52 55.08 -10.78
CA SER A 218 2.37 56.06 -11.88
C SER A 218 1.99 55.54 -13.29
N LEU A 219 0.69 55.75 -13.60
CA LEU A 219 0.03 56.37 -14.77
C LEU A 219 0.48 56.05 -16.23
N PRO A 220 -0.45 56.20 -17.21
CA PRO A 220 -0.62 55.23 -18.28
C PRO A 220 -0.25 55.80 -19.67
N ARG A 221 -0.32 54.92 -20.68
CA ARG A 221 -1.02 55.12 -21.98
C ARG A 221 -0.21 54.60 -23.18
N SER A 222 -0.98 54.09 -24.15
CA SER A 222 -0.69 53.96 -25.59
C SER A 222 -0.24 52.58 -26.10
N ALA A 223 -1.19 51.97 -26.85
CA ALA A 223 -1.06 51.35 -28.17
C ALA A 223 0.19 50.52 -28.50
N SER A 224 -0.03 49.28 -28.93
CA SER A 224 0.12 48.84 -30.33
C SER A 224 0.20 47.31 -30.45
N SER A 225 -0.26 46.80 -31.61
CA SER A 225 0.13 45.53 -32.27
C SER A 225 -0.11 44.22 -31.49
N ALA A 226 -1.12 43.42 -31.83
CA ALA A 226 -1.08 42.42 -32.91
C ALA A 226 0.16 41.51 -32.87
N SER A 227 -0.05 40.22 -32.54
CA SER A 227 0.25 39.05 -33.42
C SER A 227 0.44 37.76 -32.61
N GLN A 228 -0.36 36.75 -33.00
CA GLN A 228 -0.02 35.33 -33.07
C GLN A 228 0.56 34.60 -31.84
N ASN A 229 -0.30 33.75 -31.25
CA ASN A 229 0.02 32.32 -31.19
C ASN A 229 -1.29 31.51 -31.04
N GLN A 230 -1.98 31.31 -32.16
CA GLN A 230 -3.10 30.37 -32.25
C GLN A 230 -2.51 28.95 -32.24
N ARG A 231 -2.85 28.17 -31.21
CA ARG A 231 -2.68 26.71 -31.25
C ARG A 231 -3.76 26.13 -32.18
N PRO A 232 -3.43 25.25 -33.14
CA PRO A 232 -4.44 24.63 -34.00
C PRO A 232 -5.38 23.74 -33.18
N ASN A 233 -6.69 23.98 -33.29
CA ASN A 233 -7.76 23.18 -32.67
C ASN A 233 -8.26 22.07 -33.60
N GLU A 234 -7.50 21.71 -34.63
CA GLU A 234 -7.90 20.68 -35.60
C GLU A 234 -7.02 19.43 -35.46
N PRO A 235 -7.60 18.22 -35.44
CA PRO A 235 -6.84 16.98 -35.46
C PRO A 235 -5.92 16.93 -36.70
N PRO A 236 -4.81 16.20 -36.64
CA PRO A 236 -3.88 16.10 -37.76
C PRO A 236 -4.60 15.59 -39.02
N PRO A 237 -4.29 16.15 -40.21
CA PRO A 237 -4.94 15.78 -41.45
C PRO A 237 -4.81 14.27 -41.71
N GLY A 238 -5.95 13.60 -41.97
CA GLY A 238 -6.02 12.15 -42.18
C GLY A 238 -6.40 11.32 -40.94
N TYR A 239 -6.69 11.95 -39.79
CA TYR A 239 -7.08 11.24 -38.57
C TYR A 239 -8.36 10.40 -38.73
N ASP A 240 -9.37 10.93 -39.42
CA ASP A 240 -10.63 10.22 -39.66
C ASP A 240 -10.44 8.99 -40.58
N GLU A 241 -9.54 9.09 -41.56
CA GLU A 241 -9.20 7.98 -42.45
C GLU A 241 -8.45 6.88 -41.69
N ALA A 242 -7.52 7.25 -40.81
CA ALA A 242 -6.82 6.31 -39.94
C ALA A 242 -7.79 5.56 -39.00
N GLN A 243 -8.79 6.26 -38.43
CA GLN A 243 -9.82 5.61 -37.63
C GLN A 243 -10.70 4.67 -38.46
N ALA A 244 -11.11 5.10 -39.65
CA ALA A 244 -11.94 4.27 -40.53
C ALA A 244 -11.22 2.97 -40.94
N GLN A 245 -9.92 3.04 -41.24
CA GLN A 245 -9.11 1.88 -41.57
C GLN A 245 -8.99 0.91 -40.38
N GLN A 246 -8.80 1.42 -39.16
CA GLN A 246 -8.74 0.58 -37.95
C GLN A 246 -10.07 -0.13 -37.67
N ILE A 247 -11.19 0.55 -37.87
CA ILE A 247 -12.53 -0.03 -37.68
C ILE A 247 -12.81 -1.10 -38.75
N GLY A 248 -12.43 -0.83 -40.00
CA GLY A 248 -12.55 -1.78 -41.12
C GLY A 248 -11.78 -3.07 -40.88
N MET A 249 -10.51 -2.97 -40.47
CA MET A 249 -9.67 -4.13 -40.15
C MET A 249 -10.25 -4.99 -39.03
N ARG A 250 -10.82 -4.35 -37.99
CA ARG A 250 -11.44 -5.06 -36.86
C ARG A 250 -12.68 -5.82 -37.30
N LEU A 251 -13.53 -5.21 -38.13
CA LEU A 251 -14.73 -5.86 -38.67
C LEU A 251 -14.38 -7.05 -39.58
N GLU A 252 -13.38 -6.87 -40.45
CA GLU A 252 -12.92 -7.94 -41.36
C GLU A 252 -12.33 -9.13 -40.59
N SER A 253 -11.58 -8.88 -39.51
CA SER A 253 -11.08 -9.96 -38.63
C SER A 253 -12.21 -10.77 -37.99
N HIS A 254 -13.27 -10.10 -37.52
CA HIS A 254 -14.43 -10.76 -36.92
C HIS A 254 -15.23 -11.58 -37.94
N ILE A 255 -15.36 -11.11 -39.19
CA ILE A 255 -16.05 -11.84 -40.25
C ILE A 255 -15.26 -13.09 -40.65
N ARG A 256 -13.93 -12.99 -40.72
CA ARG A 256 -13.05 -14.11 -41.07
C ARG A 256 -13.04 -15.20 -40.01
N ASP A 257 -13.02 -14.82 -38.73
CA ASP A 257 -13.15 -15.77 -37.60
C ASP A 257 -14.53 -16.44 -37.55
N GLY A 258 -15.57 -15.78 -38.07
CA GLY A 258 -16.91 -16.36 -38.20
C GLY A 258 -17.05 -17.37 -39.33
N ALA A 259 -16.30 -17.20 -40.42
CA ALA A 259 -16.35 -18.07 -41.59
C ALA A 259 -15.60 -19.41 -41.40
N ASP A 260 -14.57 -19.45 -40.54
CA ASP A 260 -13.80 -20.67 -40.23
C ASP A 260 -14.50 -21.62 -39.22
N ARG A 261 -15.68 -21.24 -38.70
CA ARG A 261 -16.48 -22.02 -37.73
C ARG A 261 -17.75 -22.64 -38.29
N SER A 262 -17.93 -22.67 -39.62
CA SER A 262 -19.07 -23.31 -40.31
C SER A 262 -18.64 -24.48 -41.19
#